data_AF-A0AAW0W4P4-F1
#
_entry.id   AF-A0AAW0W4P4-F1
#
_cell.length_a   1.000
_cell.length_b   1.000
_cell.length_c   1.000
_cell.angle_alpha   90.00
_cell.angle_beta   90.00
_cell.angle_gamma   90.00
#
_symmetry.space_group_name_H-M   'P 1'
#
loop_
_entity.id
_entity.type
_entity.pdbx_description
1 polymer ?
#
loop_
_entity_poly.entity_id
_entity_poly.type
_entity_poly.pdbx_seq_one_letter_code
_entity_poly.pdbx_strand_id
1 'polypeptide(L)'
;ILYLTRVYVFSSCFEHRLEQHLAICNAREKTGLSYMSRNINLRPGDQEEPPKTSLSSLSDQQLLSFITRVEAAHRENVGTIEESILSHHIMKKEMTRPGYGPSVVRHLSQNSSILGHLENSALLNTSITPTCFIEFGAGRGQLTNWLTEAVSDTSKSLFVLVDKGAQRYKFDAKLKYNSKLLIHRLRVDIQHLKMEGIPGLDTCDRIVGVGKHLCGGATDLALHCLSRCSRPVVAGLVLALCCHHRCTWNTYSGFTFLQDSGFCPSEFYTLTALTSWATCNSMDIPSKESLPDMLENYEKSEKMQIEEQVSKMPALTSQEGSQHLPSEDNHLMEKYVDISEAVIITADTQG
;
A
#
# COMPACT_ATOMS: atom_id res chain seq x y z
N ILE A 1 16.78 31.99 7.39
CA ILE A 1 16.40 31.06 8.49
C ILE A 1 14.92 31.28 8.78
N LEU A 2 14.06 30.50 8.13
CA LEU A 2 12.64 30.35 8.44
C LEU A 2 12.32 28.90 8.07
N TYR A 3 12.31 28.05 9.10
CA TYR A 3 12.00 26.63 8.99
C TYR A 3 10.55 26.48 8.53
N LEU A 4 10.33 26.23 7.25
CA LEU A 4 9.05 25.77 6.72
C LEU A 4 8.93 24.27 7.04
N THR A 5 8.39 23.96 8.21
CA THR A 5 7.79 22.66 8.50
C THR A 5 6.68 22.39 7.49
N ARG A 6 6.98 21.59 6.46
CA ARG A 6 5.99 21.04 5.51
C ARG A 6 5.04 20.11 6.26
N VAL A 7 3.89 20.65 6.65
CA VAL A 7 2.71 19.84 7.02
C VAL A 7 2.12 19.32 5.72
N TYR A 8 2.29 18.01 5.45
CA TYR A 8 1.67 17.35 4.31
C TYR A 8 0.15 17.24 4.51
N VAL A 9 -0.60 18.25 4.06
CA VAL A 9 -2.07 18.21 4.02
C VAL A 9 -2.50 17.35 2.81
N PHE A 10 -3.01 16.14 3.08
CA PHE A 10 -3.44 15.17 2.05
C PHE A 10 -4.86 15.42 1.50
N SER A 11 -5.30 16.68 1.48
CA SER A 11 -6.47 17.10 0.70
C SER A 11 -6.07 18.32 -0.12
N SER A 12 -6.25 18.28 -1.44
CA SER A 12 -6.16 19.46 -2.28
C SER A 12 -7.24 20.44 -1.82
N CYS A 13 -6.85 21.44 -1.03
CA CYS A 13 -7.69 22.54 -0.61
C CYS A 13 -7.33 23.73 -1.50
N PHE A 14 -8.33 24.40 -2.07
CA PHE A 14 -8.08 25.68 -2.73
C PHE A 14 -7.49 26.66 -1.71
N GLU A 15 -6.49 27.44 -2.12
CA GLU A 15 -5.74 28.34 -1.23
C GLU A 15 -6.65 29.22 -0.37
N HIS A 16 -7.70 29.79 -0.97
CA HIS A 16 -8.71 30.62 -0.26
C HIS A 16 -9.55 29.87 0.80
N ARG A 17 -9.50 28.54 0.84
CA ARG A 17 -10.20 27.69 1.83
C ARG A 17 -9.25 27.06 2.84
N LEU A 18 -7.95 27.32 2.74
CA LEU A 18 -6.93 26.66 3.58
C LEU A 18 -7.13 26.99 5.07
N GLU A 19 -7.38 28.25 5.42
CA GLU A 19 -7.60 28.64 6.84
C GLU A 19 -8.84 27.97 7.44
N GLN A 20 -9.95 27.95 6.71
CA GLN A 20 -11.18 27.26 7.14
C GLN A 20 -10.96 25.74 7.24
N HIS A 21 -10.22 25.15 6.27
CA HIS A 21 -9.91 23.74 6.29
C HIS A 21 -9.01 23.37 7.48
N LEU A 22 -7.95 24.14 7.75
CA LEU A 22 -7.02 23.92 8.86
C LEU A 22 -7.74 23.95 10.22
N ALA A 23 -8.77 24.78 10.38
CA ALA A 23 -9.58 24.84 11.59
C ALA A 23 -10.40 23.56 11.85
N ILE A 24 -10.79 22.83 10.80
CA ILE A 24 -11.59 21.59 10.88
C ILE A 24 -10.79 20.33 10.52
N CYS A 25 -9.49 20.46 10.26
CA CYS A 25 -8.67 19.41 9.69
C CYS A 25 -8.38 18.32 10.74
N ASN A 26 -9.11 17.21 10.64
CA ASN A 26 -8.88 16.00 11.43
C ASN A 26 -7.69 15.15 10.91
N ALA A 27 -6.84 15.72 10.05
CA ALA A 27 -5.68 15.05 9.45
C ALA A 27 -4.42 15.07 10.32
N ARG A 28 -4.49 15.64 11.54
CA ARG A 28 -3.36 15.64 12.48
C ARG A 28 -2.86 14.21 12.72
N GLU A 29 -1.54 14.04 12.68
CA GLU A 29 -0.90 12.78 13.04
C GLU A 29 -1.25 12.44 14.48
N LYS A 30 -1.77 11.23 14.70
CA LYS A 30 -1.98 10.71 16.04
C LYS A 30 -0.60 10.38 16.63
N THR A 31 -0.30 10.89 17.81
CA THR A 31 0.95 10.62 18.54
C THR A 31 0.70 9.63 19.66
N GLY A 32 1.78 8.99 20.15
CA GLY A 32 1.71 8.11 21.33
C GLY A 32 1.00 6.77 21.12
N LEU A 33 0.84 6.32 19.87
CA LEU A 33 0.28 4.99 19.57
C LEU A 33 1.32 3.90 19.85
N SER A 34 0.90 2.78 20.44
CA SER A 34 1.80 1.66 20.82
C SER A 34 2.60 1.10 19.64
N TYR A 35 1.99 1.11 18.45
CA TYR A 35 2.55 0.63 17.17
C TYR A 35 3.22 1.75 16.35
N MET A 36 3.58 2.87 16.97
CA MET A 36 4.22 4.00 16.29
C MET A 36 5.60 4.31 16.87
N SER A 37 6.60 4.41 15.99
CA SER A 37 7.91 4.98 16.28
C SER A 37 8.32 5.89 15.13
N ARG A 38 8.66 7.14 15.42
CA ARG A 38 8.86 8.15 14.38
C ARG A 38 10.03 7.74 13.48
N ASN A 39 9.79 7.84 12.17
CA ASN A 39 10.75 7.58 11.09
C ASN A 39 11.43 6.20 11.12
N ILE A 40 10.89 5.21 11.85
CA ILE A 40 11.56 3.92 12.03
C ILE A 40 11.81 3.16 10.71
N ASN A 41 10.95 3.38 9.71
CA ASN A 41 11.07 2.74 8.40
C ASN A 41 11.72 3.65 7.34
N LEU A 42 12.15 4.86 7.70
CA LEU A 42 13.04 5.62 6.83
C LEU A 42 14.42 4.96 6.80
N ARG A 43 15.16 5.24 5.73
CA ARG A 43 16.54 4.77 5.62
C ARG A 43 17.39 5.38 6.74
N PRO A 44 18.24 4.60 7.42
CA PRO A 44 19.21 5.15 8.36
C PRO A 44 20.30 5.93 7.62
N GLY A 45 20.59 7.15 8.10
CA GLY A 45 21.66 8.01 7.61
C GLY A 45 21.18 9.37 7.09
N ASP A 46 21.94 10.42 7.42
CA ASP A 46 21.69 11.80 6.97
C ASP A 46 22.17 12.02 5.52
N GLN A 47 21.69 11.20 4.58
CA GLN A 47 21.95 11.43 3.17
C GLN A 47 21.05 12.59 2.72
N GLU A 48 21.66 13.67 2.23
CA GLU A 48 20.88 14.79 1.68
C GLU A 48 20.06 14.34 0.48
N GLU A 49 18.82 14.84 0.41
CA GLU A 49 17.93 14.60 -0.71
C GLU A 49 18.54 15.23 -1.98
N PRO A 50 18.80 14.45 -3.04
CA PRO A 50 19.40 14.98 -4.26
C PRO A 50 18.46 15.99 -4.94
N PRO A 51 19.01 16.95 -5.71
CA PRO A 51 18.20 17.92 -6.43
C PRO A 51 17.30 17.22 -7.46
N LYS A 52 16.06 17.71 -7.60
CA LYS A 52 15.12 17.21 -8.61
C LYS A 52 15.45 17.83 -9.96
N THR A 53 16.13 17.08 -10.81
CA THR A 53 16.41 17.48 -12.19
C THR A 53 15.17 17.27 -13.07
N SER A 54 14.70 18.32 -13.75
CA SER A 54 13.61 18.21 -14.72
C SER A 54 14.10 17.56 -16.01
N LEU A 55 13.32 16.65 -16.62
CA LEU A 55 13.64 16.10 -17.93
C LEU A 55 13.81 17.19 -19.00
N SER A 56 13.06 18.29 -18.90
CA SER A 56 13.16 19.43 -19.81
C SER A 56 14.48 20.19 -19.73
N SER A 57 15.29 19.94 -18.70
CA SER A 57 16.60 20.57 -18.53
C SER A 57 17.74 19.77 -19.16
N LEU A 58 17.46 18.56 -19.64
CA LEU A 58 18.44 17.69 -20.29
C LEU A 58 18.41 17.90 -21.81
N SER A 59 19.57 17.90 -22.45
CA SER A 59 19.66 17.86 -23.91
C SER A 59 19.30 16.49 -24.46
N ASP A 60 18.93 16.42 -25.74
CA ASP A 60 18.62 15.15 -26.42
C ASP A 60 19.80 14.16 -26.32
N GLN A 61 21.03 14.64 -26.45
CA GLN A 61 22.22 13.81 -26.32
C GLN A 61 22.38 13.23 -24.91
N GLN A 62 22.10 14.03 -23.87
CA GLN A 62 22.14 13.57 -22.48
C GLN A 62 21.05 12.54 -22.22
N LEU A 63 19.83 12.77 -22.73
CA LEU A 63 18.70 11.88 -22.56
C LEU A 63 18.92 10.53 -23.27
N LEU A 64 19.40 10.55 -24.52
CA LEU A 64 19.72 9.33 -25.26
C LEU A 64 20.82 8.52 -24.56
N SER A 65 21.89 9.18 -24.10
CA SER A 65 22.93 8.52 -23.32
C SER A 65 22.39 7.91 -22.02
N PHE A 66 21.45 8.59 -21.36
CA PHE A 66 20.78 8.09 -20.18
C PHE A 66 19.96 6.83 -20.47
N ILE A 67 19.15 6.85 -21.53
CA ILE A 67 18.34 5.71 -21.98
C ILE A 67 19.24 4.51 -22.28
N THR A 68 20.34 4.70 -23.02
CA THR A 68 21.28 3.62 -23.32
C THR A 68 21.85 2.97 -22.05
N ARG A 69 22.14 3.75 -21.00
CA ARG A 69 22.58 3.20 -19.70
C ARG A 69 21.48 2.41 -19.00
N VAL A 70 20.24 2.90 -19.01
CA VAL A 70 19.09 2.17 -18.43
C VAL A 70 18.87 0.85 -19.15
N GLU A 71 18.92 0.83 -20.48
CA GLU A 71 18.80 -0.39 -21.29
C GLU A 71 19.95 -1.36 -21.04
N ALA A 72 21.18 -0.86 -20.88
CA ALA A 72 22.33 -1.69 -20.54
C ALA A 72 22.17 -2.34 -19.16
N ALA A 73 21.83 -1.54 -18.14
CA ALA A 73 21.56 -2.03 -16.79
C ALA A 73 20.42 -3.07 -16.78
N HIS A 74 19.37 -2.86 -17.57
CA HIS A 74 18.31 -3.86 -17.75
C HIS A 74 18.85 -5.15 -18.37
N ARG A 75 19.55 -5.08 -19.50
CA ARG A 75 20.08 -6.30 -20.16
C ARG A 75 21.07 -7.08 -19.29
N GLU A 76 21.86 -6.39 -18.48
CA GLU A 76 22.92 -6.98 -17.67
C GLU A 76 22.38 -7.62 -16.38
N ASN A 77 21.34 -7.02 -15.78
CA ASN A 77 20.89 -7.39 -14.44
C ASN A 77 19.45 -7.90 -14.36
N VAL A 78 18.62 -7.59 -15.36
CA VAL A 78 17.20 -7.96 -15.40
C VAL A 78 17.02 -9.03 -16.46
N GLY A 79 16.78 -10.27 -16.02
CA GLY A 79 16.41 -11.38 -16.90
C GLY A 79 15.01 -11.20 -17.51
N THR A 80 14.46 -12.26 -18.08
CA THR A 80 13.07 -12.25 -18.54
C THR A 80 12.12 -12.05 -17.37
N ILE A 81 11.27 -11.01 -17.45
CA ILE A 81 10.17 -10.82 -16.50
C ILE A 81 8.98 -11.63 -17.00
N GLU A 82 8.66 -12.72 -16.29
CA GLU A 82 7.53 -13.57 -16.65
C GLU A 82 6.20 -12.93 -16.23
N GLU A 83 5.26 -12.86 -17.17
CA GLU A 83 3.90 -12.42 -16.87
C GLU A 83 3.10 -13.57 -16.22
N SER A 84 2.48 -13.29 -15.07
CA SER A 84 1.61 -14.24 -14.39
C SER A 84 0.35 -13.56 -13.85
N ILE A 85 -0.76 -13.79 -14.54
CA ILE A 85 -2.07 -13.26 -14.18
C ILE A 85 -2.93 -14.42 -13.68
N LEU A 86 -3.11 -14.50 -12.37
CA LEU A 86 -3.94 -15.52 -11.73
C LEU A 86 -5.35 -14.98 -11.47
N SER A 87 -6.26 -15.90 -11.13
CA SER A 87 -7.60 -15.54 -10.70
C SER A 87 -8.02 -16.42 -9.54
N HIS A 88 -8.70 -15.84 -8.56
CA HIS A 88 -9.15 -16.56 -7.38
C HIS A 88 -10.66 -16.84 -7.43
N HIS A 89 -11.04 -18.06 -7.06
CA HIS A 89 -12.40 -18.57 -7.27
C HIS A 89 -13.50 -17.79 -6.50
N ILE A 90 -13.21 -17.29 -5.29
CA ILE A 90 -14.16 -16.47 -4.49
C ILE A 90 -14.64 -15.25 -5.28
N MET A 91 -13.77 -14.64 -6.09
CA MET A 91 -14.12 -13.43 -6.83
C MET A 91 -14.87 -13.68 -8.14
N LYS A 92 -14.98 -14.93 -8.61
CA LYS A 92 -15.60 -15.26 -9.91
C LYS A 92 -17.01 -14.68 -10.05
N LYS A 93 -17.84 -14.84 -9.03
CA LYS A 93 -19.23 -14.35 -9.04
C LYS A 93 -19.28 -12.84 -9.20
N GLU A 94 -18.47 -12.12 -8.42
CA GLU A 94 -18.42 -10.65 -8.48
C GLU A 94 -17.87 -10.17 -9.82
N MET A 95 -16.81 -10.80 -10.34
CA MET A 95 -16.21 -10.42 -11.62
C MET A 95 -17.17 -10.58 -12.81
N THR A 96 -18.10 -11.56 -12.76
CA THR A 96 -19.08 -11.79 -13.84
C THR A 96 -20.34 -10.93 -13.76
N ARG A 97 -20.45 -10.06 -12.75
CA ARG A 97 -21.68 -9.30 -12.52
C ARG A 97 -21.85 -8.23 -13.61
N PRO A 98 -23.03 -8.15 -14.26
CA PRO A 98 -23.27 -7.12 -15.27
C PRO A 98 -23.35 -5.73 -14.63
N GLY A 99 -23.02 -4.70 -15.43
CA GLY A 99 -23.15 -3.30 -15.03
C GLY A 99 -21.89 -2.66 -14.43
N TYR A 100 -20.76 -3.37 -14.37
CA TYR A 100 -19.48 -2.77 -14.01
C TYR A 100 -18.84 -2.01 -15.16
N GLY A 101 -18.37 -0.79 -14.88
CA GLY A 101 -17.51 -0.05 -15.80
C GLY A 101 -16.06 -0.59 -15.82
N PRO A 102 -15.27 -0.27 -16.86
CA PRO A 102 -13.91 -0.80 -17.05
C PRO A 102 -12.97 -0.58 -15.84
N SER A 103 -13.10 0.57 -15.18
CA SER A 103 -12.28 0.87 -14.00
C SER A 103 -12.55 -0.06 -12.82
N VAL A 104 -13.82 -0.47 -12.61
CA VAL A 104 -14.17 -1.39 -11.52
C VAL A 104 -13.68 -2.80 -11.86
N VAL A 105 -13.87 -3.23 -13.12
CA VAL A 105 -13.38 -4.53 -13.61
C VAL A 105 -11.88 -4.65 -13.39
N ARG A 106 -11.08 -3.63 -13.75
CA ARG A 106 -9.63 -3.63 -13.50
C ARG A 106 -9.30 -3.81 -12.02
N HIS A 107 -9.97 -3.09 -11.13
CA HIS A 107 -9.73 -3.25 -9.69
C HIS A 107 -10.11 -4.64 -9.17
N LEU A 108 -11.16 -5.25 -9.69
CA LEU A 108 -11.55 -6.62 -9.34
C LEU A 108 -10.53 -7.64 -9.87
N SER A 109 -10.05 -7.48 -11.11
CA SER A 109 -9.00 -8.33 -11.69
C SER A 109 -7.71 -8.27 -10.88
N GLN A 110 -7.27 -7.07 -10.48
CA GLN A 110 -6.08 -6.89 -9.64
C GLN A 110 -6.23 -7.59 -8.28
N ASN A 111 -7.35 -7.39 -7.59
CA ASN A 111 -7.61 -8.08 -6.32
C ASN A 111 -7.64 -9.61 -6.51
N SER A 112 -8.29 -10.10 -7.57
CA SER A 112 -8.40 -11.53 -7.88
C SER A 112 -7.03 -12.16 -8.17
N SER A 113 -6.16 -11.44 -8.88
CA SER A 113 -4.79 -11.89 -9.15
C SER A 113 -3.94 -11.93 -7.88
N ILE A 114 -4.00 -10.90 -7.04
CA ILE A 114 -3.32 -10.89 -5.73
C ILE A 114 -3.73 -12.11 -4.90
N LEU A 115 -5.03 -12.39 -4.80
CA LEU A 115 -5.51 -13.57 -4.06
C LEU A 115 -5.06 -14.87 -4.71
N GLY A 116 -5.12 -14.99 -6.04
CA GLY A 116 -4.67 -16.18 -6.76
C GLY A 116 -3.21 -16.49 -6.51
N HIS A 117 -2.38 -15.46 -6.43
CA HIS A 117 -0.96 -15.58 -6.07
C HIS A 117 -0.71 -15.95 -4.62
N LEU A 118 -1.50 -15.41 -3.69
CA LEU A 118 -1.46 -15.82 -2.29
C LEU A 118 -1.88 -17.29 -2.13
N GLU A 119 -2.87 -17.76 -2.89
CA GLU A 119 -3.29 -19.17 -2.92
C GLU A 119 -2.18 -20.07 -3.51
N ASN A 120 -1.65 -19.70 -4.68
CA ASN A 120 -0.57 -20.43 -5.35
C ASN A 120 0.70 -20.55 -4.49
N SER A 121 0.95 -19.55 -3.63
CA SER A 121 2.08 -19.54 -2.70
C SER A 121 1.75 -20.16 -1.33
N ALA A 122 0.59 -20.80 -1.18
CA ALA A 122 0.09 -21.40 0.07
C ALA A 122 0.00 -20.41 1.27
N LEU A 123 -0.14 -19.11 1.00
CA LEU A 123 -0.21 -18.07 2.02
C LEU A 123 -1.60 -17.93 2.64
N LEU A 124 -2.66 -18.39 1.96
CA LEU A 124 -4.05 -18.33 2.46
C LEU A 124 -4.44 -19.49 3.41
N ASN A 125 -3.62 -20.53 3.53
CA ASN A 125 -3.91 -21.66 4.42
C ASN A 125 -3.59 -21.31 5.88
N THR A 126 -4.62 -20.95 6.64
CA THR A 126 -4.52 -20.56 8.06
C THR A 126 -4.98 -21.65 9.03
N SER A 127 -5.35 -22.83 8.53
CA SER A 127 -5.88 -23.93 9.34
C SER A 127 -4.88 -24.46 10.36
N ILE A 128 -3.58 -24.33 10.07
CA ILE A 128 -2.49 -24.84 10.92
C ILE A 128 -1.82 -23.69 11.67
N THR A 129 -1.36 -22.66 10.95
CA THR A 129 -0.52 -21.61 11.50
C THR A 129 -1.31 -20.30 11.66
N PRO A 130 -1.47 -19.78 12.90
CA PRO A 130 -2.01 -18.46 13.16
C PRO A 130 -1.29 -17.38 12.33
N THR A 131 -2.06 -16.62 11.55
CA THR A 131 -1.52 -15.73 10.51
C THR A 131 -2.05 -14.32 10.65
N CYS A 132 -1.14 -13.34 10.65
CA CYS A 132 -1.49 -11.94 10.54
C CYS A 132 -1.36 -11.48 9.08
N PHE A 133 -2.46 -11.04 8.49
CA PHE A 133 -2.48 -10.39 7.18
C PHE A 133 -2.41 -8.87 7.36
N ILE A 134 -1.40 -8.22 6.79
CA ILE A 134 -1.23 -6.76 6.86
C ILE A 134 -1.46 -6.16 5.47
N GLU A 135 -2.55 -5.40 5.31
CA GLU A 135 -2.81 -4.61 4.11
C GLU A 135 -2.17 -3.23 4.25
N PHE A 136 -1.06 -3.01 3.55
CA PHE A 136 -0.40 -1.71 3.45
C PHE A 136 -1.08 -0.83 2.42
N GLY A 137 -1.41 0.41 2.79
CA GLY A 137 -2.15 1.33 1.91
C GLY A 137 -3.60 0.90 1.73
N ALA A 138 -4.24 0.45 2.82
CA ALA A 138 -5.52 -0.25 2.76
C ALA A 138 -6.67 0.59 2.19
N GLY A 139 -6.58 1.92 2.19
CA GLY A 139 -7.61 2.81 1.69
C GLY A 139 -8.98 2.44 2.23
N ARG A 140 -9.88 2.01 1.33
CA ARG A 140 -11.26 1.62 1.66
C ARG A 140 -11.41 0.20 2.26
N GLY A 141 -10.34 -0.60 2.31
CA GLY A 141 -10.31 -1.97 2.88
C GLY A 141 -10.85 -3.06 1.96
N GLN A 142 -10.84 -2.85 0.64
CA GLN A 142 -11.44 -3.77 -0.32
C GLN A 142 -10.65 -5.09 -0.43
N LEU A 143 -9.32 -5.05 -0.40
CA LEU A 143 -8.50 -6.26 -0.52
C LEU A 143 -8.65 -7.13 0.74
N THR A 144 -8.60 -6.54 1.93
CA THR A 144 -8.89 -7.26 3.19
C THR A 144 -10.28 -7.88 3.19
N ASN A 145 -11.31 -7.21 2.63
CA ASN A 145 -12.63 -7.83 2.50
C ASN A 145 -12.55 -9.17 1.77
N TRP A 146 -11.89 -9.22 0.63
CA TRP A 146 -11.76 -10.48 -0.13
C TRP A 146 -10.85 -11.49 0.57
N LEU A 147 -9.79 -11.04 1.25
CA LEU A 147 -8.92 -11.91 2.04
C LEU A 147 -9.70 -12.64 3.13
N THR A 148 -10.59 -11.94 3.84
CA THR A 148 -11.39 -12.57 4.91
C THR A 148 -12.32 -13.67 4.39
N GLU A 149 -12.69 -13.62 3.11
CA GLU A 149 -13.49 -14.64 2.43
C GLU A 149 -12.63 -15.76 1.81
N ALA A 150 -11.32 -15.54 1.63
CA ALA A 150 -10.42 -16.46 0.94
C ALA A 150 -9.54 -17.32 1.87
N VAL A 151 -9.30 -16.89 3.11
CA VAL A 151 -8.51 -17.69 4.08
C VAL A 151 -9.26 -18.94 4.53
N SER A 152 -8.52 -20.00 4.84
CA SER A 152 -9.13 -21.29 5.23
C SER A 152 -9.82 -21.28 6.60
N ASP A 153 -9.29 -20.53 7.56
CA ASP A 153 -9.82 -20.40 8.92
C ASP A 153 -9.64 -18.97 9.45
N THR A 154 -10.75 -18.24 9.56
CA THR A 154 -10.75 -16.85 10.05
C THR A 154 -10.55 -16.75 11.56
N SER A 155 -10.78 -17.81 12.33
CA SER A 155 -10.57 -17.80 13.80
C SER A 155 -9.09 -17.81 14.19
N LYS A 156 -8.22 -18.23 13.26
CA LYS A 156 -6.75 -18.20 13.36
C LYS A 156 -6.11 -17.08 12.55
N SER A 157 -6.91 -16.09 12.14
CA SER A 157 -6.47 -15.01 11.26
C SER A 157 -6.65 -13.66 11.94
N LEU A 158 -5.58 -12.88 11.99
CA LEU A 158 -5.61 -11.47 12.33
C LEU A 158 -5.51 -10.65 11.03
N PHE A 159 -6.37 -9.64 10.86
CA PHE A 159 -6.30 -8.72 9.72
C PHE A 159 -5.99 -7.30 10.18
N VAL A 160 -4.90 -6.74 9.67
CA VAL A 160 -4.43 -5.40 10.02
C VAL A 160 -4.46 -4.52 8.78
N LEU A 161 -5.28 -3.47 8.81
CA LEU A 161 -5.38 -2.49 7.73
C LEU A 161 -4.57 -1.25 8.09
N VAL A 162 -3.53 -0.93 7.31
CA VAL A 162 -2.66 0.22 7.54
C VAL A 162 -2.92 1.29 6.49
N ASP A 163 -3.31 2.49 6.92
CA ASP A 163 -3.42 3.65 6.04
C ASP A 163 -3.18 4.95 6.81
N LYS A 164 -2.52 5.93 6.19
CA LYS A 164 -2.32 7.26 6.81
C LYS A 164 -3.52 8.18 6.67
N GLY A 165 -4.28 8.01 5.61
CA GLY A 165 -5.45 8.79 5.27
C GLY A 165 -6.65 8.43 6.15
N ALA A 166 -7.55 9.40 6.30
CA ALA A 166 -8.84 9.21 6.98
C ALA A 166 -9.93 8.66 6.03
N GLN A 167 -9.53 7.99 4.94
CA GLN A 167 -10.45 7.62 3.86
C GLN A 167 -11.63 6.79 4.41
N ARG A 168 -12.85 7.16 4.01
CA ARG A 168 -14.10 6.67 4.62
C ARG A 168 -14.29 5.17 4.39
N TYR A 169 -13.97 4.38 5.43
CA TYR A 169 -14.65 3.25 6.08
C TYR A 169 -15.73 2.40 5.36
N LYS A 170 -15.88 2.43 4.03
CA LYS A 170 -17.03 1.78 3.36
C LYS A 170 -17.04 0.25 3.52
N PHE A 171 -15.90 -0.45 3.38
CA PHE A 171 -15.84 -1.90 3.68
C PHE A 171 -15.59 -2.20 5.16
N ASP A 172 -15.01 -1.26 5.91
CA ASP A 172 -14.85 -1.38 7.37
C ASP A 172 -16.19 -1.61 8.07
N ALA A 173 -17.29 -1.01 7.60
CA ALA A 173 -18.61 -1.28 8.14
C ALA A 173 -18.95 -2.78 8.02
N LYS A 174 -18.84 -3.36 6.81
CA LYS A 174 -19.09 -4.79 6.57
C LYS A 174 -18.19 -5.70 7.43
N LEU A 175 -16.92 -5.34 7.56
CA LEU A 175 -15.94 -6.09 8.36
C LEU A 175 -16.22 -5.99 9.87
N LYS A 176 -16.58 -4.80 10.37
CA LYS A 176 -16.90 -4.56 11.79
C LYS A 176 -18.15 -5.31 12.27
N TYR A 177 -19.09 -5.61 11.39
CA TYR A 177 -20.30 -6.36 11.75
C TYR A 177 -20.07 -7.87 11.90
N ASN A 178 -18.91 -8.39 11.49
CA ASN A 178 -18.56 -9.77 11.71
C ASN A 178 -17.73 -9.92 12.99
N SER A 179 -18.41 -10.11 14.12
CA SER A 179 -17.80 -10.26 15.45
C SER A 179 -16.84 -11.44 15.60
N LYS A 180 -16.76 -12.31 14.59
CA LYS A 180 -15.81 -13.45 14.56
C LYS A 180 -14.46 -13.08 13.95
N LEU A 181 -14.33 -11.94 13.28
CA LEU A 181 -13.09 -11.53 12.64
C LEU A 181 -12.26 -10.67 13.60
N LEU A 182 -11.00 -11.05 13.80
CA LEU A 182 -10.04 -10.22 14.52
C LEU A 182 -9.44 -9.21 13.54
N ILE A 183 -9.94 -7.97 13.58
CA ILE A 183 -9.57 -6.92 12.60
C ILE A 183 -9.16 -5.64 13.33
N HIS A 184 -8.00 -5.10 12.96
CA HIS A 184 -7.51 -3.81 13.44
C HIS A 184 -7.19 -2.86 12.29
N ARG A 185 -7.74 -1.64 12.31
CA ARG A 185 -7.33 -0.58 11.38
C ARG A 185 -6.40 0.40 12.09
N LEU A 186 -5.17 0.48 11.61
CA LEU A 186 -4.14 1.37 12.13
C LEU A 186 -4.06 2.61 11.24
N ARG A 187 -4.39 3.76 11.81
CA ARG A 187 -4.25 5.05 11.12
C ARG A 187 -2.87 5.64 11.38
N VAL A 188 -1.90 5.26 10.56
CA VAL A 188 -0.49 5.61 10.71
C VAL A 188 0.19 5.61 9.35
N ASP A 189 1.13 6.52 9.12
CA ASP A 189 2.00 6.45 7.94
C ASP A 189 2.99 5.30 8.13
N ILE A 190 3.20 4.50 7.07
CA ILE A 190 4.09 3.35 7.10
C ILE A 190 5.50 3.77 7.54
N GLN A 191 5.94 5.01 7.24
CA GLN A 191 7.22 5.53 7.72
C GLN A 191 7.37 5.55 9.26
N HIS A 192 6.28 5.44 10.00
CA HIS A 192 6.24 5.46 11.46
C HIS A 192 5.74 4.15 12.08
N LEU A 193 5.27 3.20 11.28
CA LEU A 193 4.69 1.96 11.77
C LEU A 193 5.81 1.05 12.29
N LYS A 194 5.67 0.55 13.52
CA LYS A 194 6.46 -0.58 14.00
C LYS A 194 5.56 -1.77 14.26
N MET A 195 6.11 -2.97 14.12
CA MET A 195 5.34 -4.20 14.33
C MET A 195 5.03 -4.41 15.81
N GLU A 196 5.96 -4.02 16.68
CA GLU A 196 5.76 -4.08 18.13
C GLU A 196 4.61 -3.16 18.55
N GLY A 197 3.65 -3.71 19.29
CA GLY A 197 2.50 -2.98 19.79
C GLY A 197 1.30 -2.94 18.84
N ILE A 198 1.36 -3.64 17.68
CA ILE A 198 0.16 -3.94 16.89
C ILE A 198 -0.72 -4.90 17.72
N PRO A 199 -1.99 -4.54 17.99
CA PRO A 199 -2.86 -5.37 18.81
C PRO A 199 -3.07 -6.77 18.20
N GLY A 200 -2.92 -7.82 19.02
CA GLY A 200 -3.13 -9.21 18.64
C GLY A 200 -2.00 -9.85 17.81
N LEU A 201 -0.97 -9.08 17.40
CA LEU A 201 0.12 -9.62 16.58
C LEU A 201 0.92 -10.71 17.32
N ASP A 202 1.01 -10.61 18.64
CA ASP A 202 1.64 -11.58 19.54
C ASP A 202 0.95 -12.95 19.56
N THR A 203 -0.29 -13.04 19.05
CA THR A 203 -1.03 -14.31 18.92
C THR A 203 -0.78 -15.03 17.60
N CYS A 204 0.01 -14.43 16.70
CA CYS A 204 0.29 -14.95 15.37
C CYS A 204 1.71 -15.51 15.28
N ASP A 205 1.90 -16.55 14.45
CA ASP A 205 3.21 -17.16 14.21
C ASP A 205 3.86 -16.66 12.91
N ARG A 206 3.04 -16.16 11.97
CA ARG A 206 3.51 -15.59 10.72
C ARG A 206 2.76 -14.33 10.27
N ILE A 207 3.43 -13.53 9.47
CA ILE A 207 2.90 -12.34 8.79
C ILE A 207 2.83 -12.60 7.28
N VAL A 208 1.74 -12.18 6.65
CA VAL A 208 1.61 -12.04 5.20
C VAL A 208 1.31 -10.58 4.88
N GLY A 209 2.23 -9.91 4.19
CA GLY A 209 2.01 -8.56 3.72
C GLY A 209 1.26 -8.55 2.39
N VAL A 210 0.33 -7.63 2.24
CA VAL A 210 -0.35 -7.37 0.97
C VAL A 210 -0.46 -5.87 0.73
N GLY A 211 -0.61 -5.47 -0.52
CA GLY A 211 -0.86 -4.07 -0.82
C GLY A 211 -1.23 -3.82 -2.27
N LYS A 212 -2.04 -2.80 -2.47
CA LYS A 212 -2.51 -2.36 -3.79
C LYS A 212 -2.30 -0.87 -3.90
N HIS A 213 -1.74 -0.45 -5.03
CA HIS A 213 -1.43 0.94 -5.29
C HIS A 213 -0.56 1.59 -4.20
N LEU A 214 0.43 0.87 -3.68
CA LEU A 214 1.43 1.47 -2.80
C LEU A 214 2.24 2.49 -3.59
N CYS A 215 1.86 3.76 -3.46
CA CYS A 215 2.38 4.84 -4.28
C CYS A 215 3.72 5.37 -3.76
N GLY A 216 4.65 5.63 -4.67
CA GLY A 216 5.94 6.25 -4.35
C GLY A 216 6.72 5.41 -3.34
N GLY A 217 7.27 6.03 -2.31
CA GLY A 217 8.07 5.34 -1.30
C GLY A 217 7.33 4.33 -0.41
N ALA A 218 6.01 4.21 -0.52
CA ALA A 218 5.23 3.34 0.38
C ALA A 218 5.60 1.85 0.27
N THR A 219 5.99 1.38 -0.92
CA THR A 219 6.48 0.01 -1.14
C THR A 219 7.75 -0.24 -0.33
N ASP A 220 8.74 0.62 -0.49
CA ASP A 220 10.01 0.54 0.24
C ASP A 220 9.81 0.64 1.76
N LEU A 221 8.93 1.55 2.20
CA LEU A 221 8.59 1.67 3.62
C LEU A 221 7.94 0.38 4.16
N ALA A 222 7.11 -0.30 3.37
CA ALA A 222 6.51 -1.57 3.77
C ALA A 222 7.56 -2.69 3.85
N LEU A 223 8.49 -2.75 2.89
CA LEU A 223 9.63 -3.66 2.93
C LEU A 223 10.49 -3.44 4.17
N HIS A 224 10.83 -2.18 4.46
CA HIS A 224 11.56 -1.77 5.66
C HIS A 224 10.85 -2.12 6.96
N CYS A 225 9.52 -1.98 6.99
CA CYS A 225 8.69 -2.33 8.15
C CYS A 225 8.73 -3.84 8.41
N LEU A 226 8.56 -4.65 7.35
CA LEU A 226 8.56 -6.11 7.43
C LEU A 226 9.96 -6.66 7.74
N SER A 227 11.03 -6.12 7.14
CA SER A 227 12.41 -6.61 7.35
C SER A 227 12.94 -6.37 8.77
N ARG A 228 12.35 -5.41 9.49
CA ARG A 228 12.62 -5.13 10.91
C ARG A 228 11.82 -6.02 11.86
N CYS A 229 10.85 -6.77 11.33
CA CYS A 229 10.05 -7.68 12.15
C CYS A 229 10.87 -8.92 12.49
N SER A 230 11.23 -9.09 13.76
CA SER A 230 11.92 -10.30 14.20
C SER A 230 10.97 -11.46 14.47
N ARG A 231 9.77 -11.16 14.97
CA ARG A 231 8.62 -12.07 15.12
C ARG A 231 7.32 -11.28 15.05
N PRO A 232 6.22 -11.87 14.54
CA PRO A 232 6.13 -13.18 13.89
C PRO A 232 6.92 -13.27 12.57
N VAL A 233 7.15 -14.47 12.03
CA VAL A 233 7.98 -14.63 10.81
C VAL A 233 7.24 -14.08 9.60
N VAL A 234 7.90 -13.26 8.78
CA VAL A 234 7.32 -12.80 7.51
C VAL A 234 7.32 -13.95 6.51
N ALA A 235 6.16 -14.53 6.23
CA ALA A 235 6.00 -15.67 5.33
C ALA A 235 5.85 -15.28 3.85
N GLY A 236 5.47 -14.04 3.57
CA GLY A 236 5.33 -13.58 2.19
C GLY A 236 4.79 -12.16 2.07
N LEU A 237 4.96 -11.57 0.88
CA LEU A 237 4.56 -10.21 0.57
C LEU A 237 4.06 -10.11 -0.87
N VAL A 238 2.80 -9.73 -1.11
CA VAL A 238 2.25 -9.59 -2.47
C VAL A 238 1.78 -8.15 -2.71
N LEU A 239 2.44 -7.43 -3.63
CA LEU A 239 2.20 -5.99 -3.85
C LEU A 239 1.91 -5.64 -5.30
N ALA A 240 0.75 -5.04 -5.57
CA ALA A 240 0.52 -4.34 -6.83
C ALA A 240 1.18 -2.94 -6.77
N LEU A 241 2.39 -2.85 -7.32
CA LEU A 241 3.20 -1.63 -7.38
C LEU A 241 2.53 -0.56 -8.23
N CYS A 242 2.68 0.71 -7.85
CA CYS A 242 2.26 1.81 -8.71
C CYS A 242 3.06 3.09 -8.44
N CYS A 243 3.00 4.02 -9.40
CA CYS A 243 3.49 5.38 -9.24
C CYS A 243 4.98 5.48 -8.84
N HIS A 244 5.86 4.72 -9.48
CA HIS A 244 7.32 4.82 -9.28
C HIS A 244 7.87 6.24 -9.48
N HIS A 245 7.21 7.05 -10.31
CA HIS A 245 7.50 8.49 -10.46
C HIS A 245 7.36 9.31 -9.16
N ARG A 246 6.74 8.75 -8.12
CA ARG A 246 6.58 9.39 -6.79
C ARG A 246 7.58 8.88 -5.76
N CYS A 247 8.49 7.98 -6.12
CA CYS A 247 9.54 7.54 -5.21
C CYS A 247 10.43 8.74 -4.80
N THR A 248 10.89 8.72 -3.56
CA THR A 248 11.81 9.72 -3.01
C THR A 248 13.11 9.04 -2.62
N TRP A 249 14.21 9.79 -2.64
CA TRP A 249 15.52 9.22 -2.33
C TRP A 249 15.57 8.63 -0.92
N ASN A 250 15.01 9.37 0.05
CA ASN A 250 15.01 8.98 1.46
C ASN A 250 14.23 7.70 1.78
N THR A 251 13.35 7.27 0.87
CA THR A 251 12.58 6.04 1.04
C THR A 251 13.11 4.89 0.21
N TYR A 252 13.86 5.15 -0.87
CA TYR A 252 14.21 4.13 -1.86
C TYR A 252 15.25 3.13 -1.34
N SER A 253 14.97 1.84 -1.52
CA SER A 253 15.78 0.73 -0.96
C SER A 253 16.85 0.24 -1.94
N GLY A 254 16.61 0.33 -3.26
CA GLY A 254 17.47 -0.25 -4.30
C GLY A 254 18.73 0.54 -4.65
N PHE A 255 19.27 1.33 -3.72
CA PHE A 255 20.36 2.27 -4.04
C PHE A 255 21.68 1.57 -4.38
N THR A 256 22.00 0.44 -3.73
CA THR A 256 23.19 -0.38 -4.05
C THR A 256 23.12 -0.85 -5.49
N PHE A 257 21.97 -1.41 -5.88
CA PHE A 257 21.69 -1.80 -7.26
C PHE A 257 21.89 -0.64 -8.26
N LEU A 258 21.37 0.56 -7.95
CA LEU A 258 21.57 1.72 -8.82
C LEU A 258 23.04 2.11 -8.94
N GLN A 259 23.79 2.10 -7.83
CA GLN A 259 25.21 2.44 -7.82
C GLN A 259 26.04 1.41 -8.58
N ASP A 260 25.77 0.12 -8.36
CA ASP A 260 26.44 -0.99 -9.04
C ASP A 260 26.12 -0.98 -10.55
N SER A 261 24.93 -0.48 -10.92
CA SER A 261 24.53 -0.24 -12.32
C SER A 261 25.06 1.07 -12.92
N GLY A 262 25.92 1.80 -12.20
CA GLY A 262 26.57 3.02 -12.70
C GLY A 262 25.73 4.29 -12.65
N PHE A 263 24.66 4.32 -11.84
CA PHE A 263 23.87 5.53 -11.58
C PHE A 263 24.29 6.22 -10.30
N CYS A 264 24.34 7.55 -10.31
CA CYS A 264 24.65 8.34 -9.13
C CYS A 264 23.39 8.93 -8.46
N PRO A 265 23.43 9.33 -7.18
CA PRO A 265 22.28 9.87 -6.46
C PRO A 265 21.57 11.04 -7.17
N SER A 266 22.31 11.93 -7.83
CA SER A 266 21.73 13.06 -8.57
C SER A 266 20.88 12.66 -9.78
N GLU A 267 21.01 11.41 -10.24
CA GLU A 267 20.27 10.86 -11.39
C GLU A 267 18.98 10.15 -10.97
N PHE A 268 18.77 9.94 -9.66
CA PHE A 268 17.59 9.24 -9.15
C PHE A 268 16.28 9.84 -9.66
N TYR A 269 16.15 11.17 -9.61
CA TYR A 269 14.93 11.82 -10.05
C TYR A 269 14.72 11.76 -11.56
N THR A 270 15.80 11.67 -12.34
CA THR A 270 15.72 11.36 -13.77
C THR A 270 15.19 9.95 -14.01
N LEU A 271 15.68 8.95 -13.26
CA LEU A 271 15.16 7.57 -13.32
C LEU A 271 13.66 7.53 -13.04
N THR A 272 13.22 8.14 -11.93
CA THR A 272 11.80 8.15 -11.56
C THR A 272 10.94 8.86 -12.60
N ALA A 273 11.41 9.95 -13.21
CA ALA A 273 10.69 10.67 -14.25
C ALA A 273 10.54 9.85 -15.55
N LEU A 274 11.52 9.00 -15.86
CA LEU A 274 11.45 8.09 -17.01
C LEU A 274 10.45 6.94 -16.80
N THR A 275 10.12 6.58 -15.56
CA THR A 275 9.12 5.51 -15.30
C THR A 275 7.73 5.81 -15.83
N SER A 276 7.35 7.10 -15.97
CA SER A 276 6.08 7.48 -16.59
C SER A 276 6.05 7.31 -18.10
N TRP A 277 7.20 7.17 -18.76
CA TRP A 277 7.30 7.13 -20.23
C TRP A 277 6.50 5.97 -20.84
N ALA A 278 6.54 4.78 -20.21
CA ALA A 278 5.74 3.62 -20.61
C ALA A 278 4.21 3.82 -20.43
N THR A 279 3.80 4.82 -19.64
CA THR A 279 2.39 5.16 -19.41
C THR A 279 1.92 6.39 -20.18
N CYS A 280 2.84 7.10 -20.87
CA CYS A 280 2.52 8.33 -21.62
C CYS A 280 1.77 8.09 -22.94
N ASN A 281 1.55 6.84 -23.37
CA ASN A 281 1.02 6.50 -24.69
C ASN A 281 -0.32 5.75 -24.70
N SER A 282 -1.18 5.93 -23.70
CA SER A 282 -2.61 5.58 -23.89
C SER A 282 -3.31 6.73 -24.61
N MET A 283 -3.48 6.61 -25.94
CA MET A 283 -4.32 7.51 -26.76
C MET A 283 -5.82 7.39 -26.47
N ASP A 284 -6.21 7.26 -25.20
CA ASP A 284 -7.59 7.22 -24.72
C ASP A 284 -7.73 8.07 -23.44
N ILE A 285 -7.33 9.34 -23.51
CA ILE A 285 -7.73 10.33 -22.50
C ILE A 285 -9.09 10.88 -22.95
N PRO A 286 -10.23 10.44 -22.38
CA PRO A 286 -11.48 11.13 -22.64
C PRO A 286 -11.34 12.54 -22.06
N SER A 287 -11.89 13.54 -22.76
CA SER A 287 -11.71 14.96 -22.46
C SER A 287 -11.91 15.28 -20.97
N LYS A 288 -11.26 16.35 -20.47
CA LYS A 288 -11.37 16.85 -19.09
C LYS A 288 -12.81 17.02 -18.57
N GLU A 289 -13.79 17.07 -19.47
CA GLU A 289 -15.22 17.17 -19.18
C GLU A 289 -15.86 15.84 -18.70
N SER A 290 -15.21 14.69 -18.93
CA SER A 290 -15.73 13.34 -18.61
C SER A 290 -15.22 12.74 -17.28
N LEU A 291 -14.16 13.32 -16.68
CA LEU A 291 -13.59 12.89 -15.40
C LEU A 291 -14.57 13.00 -14.21
N PRO A 292 -15.39 14.06 -14.09
CA PRO A 292 -16.40 14.15 -13.02
C PRO A 292 -17.47 13.07 -13.15
N ASP A 293 -17.96 12.82 -14.37
CA ASP A 293 -19.00 11.83 -14.63
C ASP A 293 -18.51 10.39 -14.42
N MET A 294 -17.26 10.10 -14.75
CA MET A 294 -16.63 8.79 -14.50
C MET A 294 -16.45 8.50 -13.00
N LEU A 295 -16.00 9.50 -12.23
CA LEU A 295 -15.86 9.38 -10.77
C LEU A 295 -17.22 9.31 -10.07
N GLU A 296 -18.22 10.09 -10.52
CA GLU A 296 -19.58 10.00 -10.01
C GLU A 296 -20.26 8.66 -10.33
N ASN A 297 -20.11 8.16 -11.56
CA ASN A 297 -20.68 6.87 -11.95
C ASN A 297 -20.00 5.70 -11.22
N TYR A 298 -18.70 5.80 -10.95
CA TYR A 298 -17.96 4.87 -10.10
C TYR A 298 -18.50 4.90 -8.66
N GLU A 299 -18.68 6.09 -8.07
CA GLU A 299 -19.22 6.22 -6.72
C GLU A 299 -20.69 5.79 -6.61
N LYS A 300 -21.51 6.03 -7.64
CA LYS A 300 -22.92 5.62 -7.70
C LYS A 300 -23.08 4.10 -7.85
N SER A 301 -22.32 3.47 -8.76
CA SER A 301 -22.38 2.01 -8.98
C SER A 301 -21.87 1.22 -7.76
N GLU A 302 -20.80 1.69 -7.11
CA GLU A 302 -20.31 1.12 -5.84
C GLU A 302 -21.29 1.34 -4.67
N LYS A 303 -21.98 2.49 -4.61
CA LYS A 303 -22.96 2.77 -3.54
C LYS A 303 -24.20 1.88 -3.64
N MET A 304 -24.67 1.63 -4.86
CA MET A 304 -25.81 0.74 -5.15
C MET A 304 -25.52 -0.72 -4.73
N GLN A 305 -24.26 -1.16 -4.86
CA GLN A 305 -23.80 -2.48 -4.43
C GLN A 305 -23.84 -2.70 -2.92
N ILE A 306 -23.51 -1.65 -2.18
CA ILE A 306 -23.44 -1.68 -0.73
C ILE A 306 -24.86 -1.61 -0.15
N GLU A 307 -25.75 -0.78 -0.70
CA GLU A 307 -27.13 -0.64 -0.23
C GLU A 307 -27.93 -1.94 -0.38
N GLU A 308 -27.73 -2.69 -1.48
CA GLU A 308 -28.40 -3.98 -1.71
C GLU A 308 -27.95 -5.07 -0.72
N GLN A 309 -26.69 -5.04 -0.26
CA GLN A 309 -26.14 -6.01 0.69
C GLN A 309 -26.40 -5.65 2.16
N VAL A 310 -26.39 -4.36 2.50
CA VAL A 310 -26.68 -3.86 3.86
C VAL A 310 -28.17 -4.02 4.21
N SER A 311 -29.08 -3.98 3.23
CA SER A 311 -30.52 -4.16 3.43
C SER A 311 -30.93 -5.55 3.98
N LYS A 312 -30.01 -6.52 4.00
CA LYS A 312 -30.26 -7.91 4.40
C LYS A 312 -29.86 -8.25 5.83
N MET A 313 -29.46 -7.28 6.67
CA MET A 313 -28.91 -7.54 8.01
C MET A 313 -29.81 -7.02 9.15
N PRO A 314 -30.01 -7.77 10.25
CA PRO A 314 -30.78 -7.33 11.41
C PRO A 314 -29.97 -6.38 12.31
N ALA A 315 -30.61 -5.32 12.79
CA ALA A 315 -30.00 -4.34 13.70
C ALA A 315 -30.10 -4.79 15.16
N LEU A 316 -29.09 -4.51 16.01
CA LEU A 316 -29.26 -4.22 17.45
C LEU A 316 -27.98 -3.70 18.15
N THR A 317 -28.23 -3.06 19.29
CA THR A 317 -27.57 -1.98 20.05
C THR A 317 -26.24 -2.28 20.77
N SER A 318 -25.42 -1.24 20.89
CA SER A 318 -24.08 -1.15 21.52
C SER A 318 -24.10 -0.82 23.03
N GLN A 319 -23.17 -1.39 23.80
CA GLN A 319 -22.67 -0.81 25.07
C GLN A 319 -21.16 -1.05 25.22
N GLU A 320 -20.42 0.01 25.54
CA GLU A 320 -18.95 0.06 25.73
C GLU A 320 -18.58 -0.04 27.22
N GLY A 321 -17.42 -0.64 27.50
CA GLY A 321 -16.79 -0.66 28.83
C GLY A 321 -15.27 -0.50 28.71
N SER A 322 -14.73 0.50 29.39
CA SER A 322 -13.32 0.89 29.47
C SER A 322 -12.62 0.20 30.65
N GLN A 323 -11.30 -0.11 30.56
CA GLN A 323 -10.31 0.19 31.62
C GLN A 323 -8.85 -0.27 31.32
N HIS A 324 -7.94 0.70 31.54
CA HIS A 324 -6.56 0.73 32.05
C HIS A 324 -5.46 -0.33 31.78
N LEU A 325 -4.28 0.19 31.39
CA LEU A 325 -2.93 -0.41 31.28
C LEU A 325 -2.03 -0.03 32.48
N PRO A 326 -0.96 -0.80 32.72
CA PRO A 326 0.32 -0.27 33.19
C PRO A 326 1.51 -0.57 32.25
N SER A 327 2.52 0.29 32.37
CA SER A 327 3.79 0.42 31.65
C SER A 327 4.89 -0.54 32.11
N GLU A 328 5.86 -0.85 31.25
CA GLU A 328 7.29 -0.48 31.45
C GLU A 328 8.21 -0.95 30.30
N ASP A 329 9.33 -0.24 30.19
CA ASP A 329 10.32 -0.19 29.13
C ASP A 329 11.12 -1.49 28.89
N ASN A 330 11.54 -1.71 27.64
CA ASN A 330 12.89 -2.24 27.42
C ASN A 330 13.48 -1.96 26.03
N HIS A 331 14.77 -1.64 26.07
CA HIS A 331 15.68 -1.29 24.99
C HIS A 331 16.11 -2.58 24.24
N LEU A 332 15.92 -2.68 22.92
CA LEU A 332 16.42 -3.82 22.15
C LEU A 332 17.13 -3.38 20.86
N MET A 333 18.35 -3.91 20.70
CA MET A 333 19.23 -3.77 19.55
C MET A 333 18.65 -4.43 18.30
N GLU A 334 18.84 -3.77 17.15
CA GLU A 334 18.41 -4.21 15.83
C GLU A 334 19.11 -5.51 15.39
N LYS A 335 18.32 -6.55 15.12
CA LYS A 335 18.72 -7.70 14.30
C LYS A 335 17.91 -7.65 13.01
N TYR A 336 18.58 -7.46 11.88
CA TYR A 336 17.95 -7.47 10.55
C TYR A 336 17.61 -8.91 10.14
N VAL A 337 16.39 -9.13 9.63
CA VAL A 337 15.95 -10.43 9.09
C VAL A 337 16.10 -10.41 7.56
N ASP A 338 16.67 -11.48 7.03
CA ASP A 338 16.82 -11.71 5.59
C ASP A 338 15.44 -11.98 4.96
N ILE A 339 15.03 -11.12 4.01
CA ILE A 339 13.75 -11.19 3.29
C ILE A 339 13.88 -11.90 1.92
N SER A 340 14.95 -12.66 1.72
CA SER A 340 15.26 -13.38 0.47
C SER A 340 14.16 -14.35 -0.02
N GLU A 341 13.22 -14.75 0.84
CA GLU A 341 12.06 -15.60 0.48
C GLU A 341 10.78 -14.82 0.10
N ALA A 342 10.81 -13.48 0.09
CA ALA A 342 9.65 -12.66 -0.26
C ALA A 342 9.39 -12.66 -1.78
N VAL A 343 8.30 -13.31 -2.22
CA VAL A 343 7.86 -13.31 -3.62
C VAL A 343 7.18 -11.98 -3.96
N ILE A 344 7.93 -11.00 -4.48
CA ILE A 344 7.35 -9.74 -4.98
C ILE A 344 6.67 -10.00 -6.32
N ILE A 345 5.35 -9.96 -6.34
CA ILE A 345 4.56 -10.09 -7.57
C ILE A 345 4.12 -8.72 -8.00
N THR A 346 4.72 -8.21 -9.07
CA THR A 346 4.35 -6.91 -9.64
C THR A 346 3.13 -7.07 -10.54
N ALA A 347 1.96 -6.61 -10.10
CA ALA A 347 0.84 -6.42 -11.01
C ALA A 347 1.11 -5.16 -11.86
N ASP A 348 1.27 -5.33 -13.16
CA ASP A 348 1.32 -4.18 -14.08
C ASP A 348 0.00 -3.38 -13.95
N THR A 349 0.13 -2.06 -14.04
CA THR A 349 -0.99 -1.14 -14.22
C THR A 349 -1.70 -1.31 -15.57
N GLN A 350 -1.11 -2.06 -16.51
CA GLN A 350 -1.70 -2.47 -17.78
C GLN A 350 -2.09 -3.96 -17.77
N GLY A 351 -3.27 -4.25 -17.22
CA GLY A 351 -3.85 -5.61 -17.20
C GLY A 351 -5.11 -5.67 -16.35
#